data_AF-A0A5N5Q507-F1
#
_entry.id   AF-A0A5N5Q507-F1
#
_cell.length_a   1.000
_cell.length_b   1.000
_cell.length_c   1.000
_cell.angle_alpha   90.00
_cell.angle_beta   90.00
_cell.angle_gamma   90.00
#
_symmetry.space_group_name_H-M   'P 1'
#
loop_
_entity.id
_entity.type
_entity.pdbx_description
1 polymer ?
#
loop_
_entity_poly.entity_id
_entity_poly.type
_entity_poly.pdbx_seq_one_letter_code
_entity_poly.pdbx_strand_id
1 'polypeptide(L)'
;MGIESFSKEVFGNLTGLKVLHLNRNAMQTLDVDLLENLTNLQYLDVRNTPLSCNCPNSELQNWTKNNQRVQFIYLYNLTCPDVKGSNFYNFDTHVCSDFGVYWFASTYIVTLLVTLLPLLYIKLYWKFKYGYYVFCSWFGEQWRRLREEEEKCTYDAFISYNSADEEWVMEQLLPNLEGSGFRLCLHHRDFEPGRNIVDNIVAAVYNSRKTVCVVSHNFLRSEWCSLEIQLASYRLFDEMQDVLLLVFLEYIHERQLSAYHRMRKVMLKKTYLQWPGPDCTDPVKSQELFWKQLKRALRSSNSRCQDEEQMEENVQNGQRKGEARAEEREYFMNQAQMDDEPYYLMP
;
A
#
# COMPACT_ATOMS: atom_id res chain seq x y z
N MET A 1 8.14 4.08 77.83
CA MET A 1 8.54 3.01 76.90
C MET A 1 7.57 1.86 77.13
N GLY A 2 6.69 1.60 76.18
CA GLY A 2 5.73 0.51 76.21
C GLY A 2 5.88 -0.33 74.94
N ILE A 3 5.24 -1.49 74.89
CA ILE A 3 5.36 -2.35 73.71
C ILE A 3 4.53 -1.74 72.57
N GLU A 4 5.11 -1.64 71.36
CA GLU A 4 4.49 -1.02 70.19
C GLU A 4 3.86 -2.05 69.25
N SER A 5 4.41 -3.26 69.18
CA SER A 5 3.91 -4.37 68.35
C SER A 5 4.40 -5.72 68.88
N PHE A 6 3.66 -6.78 68.60
CA PHE A 6 4.05 -8.17 68.85
C PHE A 6 4.03 -8.97 67.54
N SER A 7 4.97 -9.91 67.37
CA SER A 7 4.91 -10.86 66.27
C SER A 7 3.95 -12.01 66.57
N LYS A 8 3.47 -12.70 65.53
CA LYS A 8 2.62 -13.90 65.63
C LYS A 8 3.23 -15.03 66.46
N GLU A 9 4.55 -15.02 66.61
CA GLU A 9 5.31 -16.02 67.35
C GLU A 9 5.22 -15.85 68.88
N VAL A 10 4.95 -14.63 69.38
CA VAL A 10 4.95 -14.32 70.82
C VAL A 10 3.84 -15.06 71.58
N PHE A 11 2.68 -15.24 70.95
CA PHE A 11 1.51 -15.91 71.56
C PHE A 11 1.32 -17.35 71.05
N GLY A 12 2.36 -17.95 70.49
CA GLY A 12 2.32 -19.27 69.86
C GLY A 12 1.64 -20.34 70.73
N ASN A 13 0.49 -20.83 70.23
CA ASN A 13 -0.29 -21.95 70.75
C ASN A 13 -0.63 -21.91 72.27
N LEU A 14 -0.80 -20.72 72.84
CA LEU A 14 -1.25 -20.52 74.22
C LEU A 14 -2.76 -20.80 74.36
N THR A 15 -3.16 -22.04 74.10
CA THR A 15 -4.57 -22.48 74.09
C THR A 15 -5.23 -22.44 75.47
N GLY A 16 -4.48 -22.38 76.57
CA GLY A 16 -5.01 -22.27 77.93
C GLY A 16 -5.22 -20.84 78.43
N LEU A 17 -4.81 -19.82 77.67
CA LEU A 17 -4.80 -18.43 78.13
C LEU A 17 -6.21 -17.84 78.14
N LYS A 18 -6.68 -17.44 79.34
CA LYS A 18 -8.04 -16.90 79.55
C LYS A 18 -8.07 -15.37 79.63
N VAL A 19 -7.00 -14.75 80.11
CA VAL A 19 -6.93 -13.30 80.34
C VAL A 19 -5.64 -12.78 79.73
N LEU A 20 -5.76 -11.79 78.85
CA LEU A 20 -4.63 -11.11 78.23
C LEU A 20 -4.61 -9.65 78.66
N HIS A 21 -3.56 -9.27 79.41
CA HIS A 21 -3.34 -7.91 79.87
C HIS A 21 -2.35 -7.18 78.96
N LEU A 22 -2.86 -6.23 78.17
CA LEU A 22 -2.12 -5.36 77.27
C LEU A 22 -2.22 -3.88 77.68
N ASN A 23 -2.68 -3.62 78.90
CA ASN A 23 -2.87 -2.29 79.44
C ASN A 23 -1.55 -1.55 79.63
N ARG A 24 -1.57 -0.22 79.47
CA ARG A 24 -0.41 0.69 79.60
C ARG A 24 0.72 0.39 78.59
N ASN A 25 0.37 -0.03 77.39
CA ASN A 25 1.32 -0.20 76.28
C ASN A 25 1.23 0.95 75.28
N ALA A 26 2.14 0.97 74.30
CA ALA A 26 2.23 2.01 73.28
C ALA A 26 1.71 1.54 71.91
N MET A 27 0.95 0.45 71.88
CA MET A 27 0.47 -0.14 70.63
C MET A 27 -0.58 0.73 69.95
N GLN A 28 -0.39 0.94 68.65
CA GLN A 28 -1.33 1.65 67.80
C GLN A 28 -2.24 0.68 67.04
N THR A 29 -1.74 -0.50 66.67
CA THR A 29 -2.47 -1.53 65.90
C THR A 29 -2.40 -2.89 66.58
N LEU A 30 -3.49 -3.64 66.55
CA LEU A 30 -3.55 -5.01 67.06
C LEU A 30 -4.15 -5.92 65.99
N ASP A 31 -3.34 -6.86 65.52
CA ASP A 31 -3.72 -7.85 64.51
C ASP A 31 -4.72 -8.85 65.11
N VAL A 32 -5.85 -9.02 64.43
CA VAL A 32 -6.95 -9.91 64.86
C VAL A 32 -6.54 -11.38 64.76
N ASP A 33 -5.68 -11.72 63.80
CA ASP A 33 -5.19 -13.08 63.60
C ASP A 33 -4.49 -13.63 64.86
N LEU A 34 -3.85 -12.74 65.63
CA LEU A 34 -3.22 -13.07 66.92
C LEU A 34 -4.25 -13.49 67.97
N LEU A 35 -5.38 -12.78 68.01
CA LEU A 35 -6.42 -12.98 69.01
C LEU A 35 -7.27 -14.21 68.69
N GLU A 36 -7.47 -14.52 67.42
CA GLU A 36 -8.21 -15.72 67.00
C GLU A 36 -7.45 -17.02 67.31
N ASN A 37 -6.12 -16.98 67.32
CA ASN A 37 -5.28 -18.12 67.70
C ASN A 37 -5.37 -18.47 69.20
N LEU A 38 -5.87 -17.55 70.04
CA LEU A 38 -6.07 -17.73 71.48
C LEU A 38 -7.47 -18.30 71.77
N THR A 39 -7.63 -19.61 71.57
CA THR A 39 -8.95 -20.28 71.55
C THR A 39 -9.77 -20.19 72.85
N ASN A 40 -9.13 -20.11 74.03
CA ASN A 40 -9.80 -20.01 75.33
C ASN A 40 -9.77 -18.60 75.95
N LEU A 41 -9.41 -17.57 75.17
CA LEU A 41 -9.39 -16.20 75.66
C LEU A 41 -10.81 -15.75 76.05
N GLN A 42 -10.94 -15.15 77.23
CA GLN A 42 -12.21 -14.64 77.76
C GLN A 42 -12.17 -13.13 78.00
N TYR A 43 -11.03 -12.60 78.43
CA TYR A 43 -10.88 -11.18 78.77
C TYR A 43 -9.65 -10.57 78.11
N LEU A 44 -9.85 -9.45 77.43
CA LEU A 44 -8.78 -8.66 76.82
C LEU A 44 -8.76 -7.26 77.42
N ASP A 45 -7.69 -6.94 78.15
CA ASP A 45 -7.49 -5.65 78.81
C ASP A 45 -6.53 -4.78 77.99
N VAL A 46 -7.06 -3.77 77.30
CA VAL A 46 -6.28 -2.81 76.49
C VAL A 46 -6.35 -1.39 77.07
N ARG A 47 -6.64 -1.24 78.36
CA ARG A 47 -6.77 0.07 79.00
C ARG A 47 -5.47 0.87 78.93
N ASN A 48 -5.58 2.17 78.72
CA ASN A 48 -4.43 3.08 78.63
C ASN A 48 -3.44 2.68 77.52
N THR A 49 -3.95 2.14 76.41
CA THR A 49 -3.18 1.81 75.21
C THR A 49 -3.70 2.68 74.06
N PRO A 50 -2.83 3.45 73.36
CA PRO A 50 -3.25 4.44 72.37
C PRO A 50 -3.59 3.77 71.02
N LEU A 51 -4.67 2.99 70.96
CA LEU A 51 -5.13 2.36 69.72
C LEU A 51 -5.59 3.43 68.71
N SER A 52 -5.03 3.36 67.49
CA SER A 52 -5.32 4.29 66.41
C SER A 52 -6.66 4.02 65.74
N CYS A 53 -7.44 5.08 65.48
CA CYS A 53 -8.67 4.99 64.68
C CYS A 53 -8.31 5.09 63.19
N ASN A 54 -7.74 4.02 62.65
CA ASN A 54 -7.27 3.94 61.27
C ASN A 54 -7.81 2.68 60.57
N CYS A 55 -7.66 2.62 59.24
CA CYS A 55 -8.12 1.49 58.45
C CYS A 55 -7.47 0.13 58.80
N PRO A 56 -6.19 0.05 59.19
CA PRO A 56 -5.61 -1.18 59.73
C PRO A 56 -6.37 -1.78 60.93
N ASN A 57 -6.96 -0.96 61.80
CA ASN A 57 -7.74 -1.43 62.95
C ASN A 57 -9.24 -1.64 62.65
N SER A 58 -9.66 -1.49 61.39
CA SER A 58 -11.07 -1.72 61.00
C SER A 58 -11.49 -3.17 61.24
N GLU A 59 -10.57 -4.12 61.03
CA GLU A 59 -10.78 -5.54 61.32
C GLU A 59 -10.94 -5.80 62.81
N LEU A 60 -10.10 -5.19 63.65
CA LEU A 60 -10.22 -5.28 65.11
C LEU A 60 -11.56 -4.71 65.60
N GLN A 61 -11.99 -3.58 65.05
CA GLN A 61 -13.29 -3.00 65.38
C GLN A 61 -14.44 -3.95 64.99
N ASN A 62 -14.40 -4.55 63.80
CA ASN A 62 -15.39 -5.54 63.37
C ASN A 62 -15.36 -6.79 64.24
N TRP A 63 -14.16 -7.25 64.62
CA TRP A 63 -13.98 -8.38 65.52
C TRP A 63 -14.59 -8.12 66.89
N THR A 64 -14.43 -6.91 67.45
CA THR A 64 -15.07 -6.55 68.74
C THR A 64 -16.59 -6.56 68.67
N LYS A 65 -17.18 -6.23 67.51
CA LYS A 65 -18.64 -6.23 67.30
C LYS A 65 -19.19 -7.64 67.09
N ASN A 66 -18.46 -8.48 66.37
CA ASN A 66 -18.93 -9.81 65.96
C ASN A 66 -18.58 -10.92 66.96
N ASN A 67 -17.50 -10.76 67.72
CA ASN A 67 -17.04 -11.79 68.64
C ASN A 67 -17.66 -11.64 70.03
N GLN A 68 -18.63 -12.51 70.35
CA GLN A 68 -19.28 -12.57 71.66
C GLN A 68 -18.49 -13.38 72.71
N ARG A 69 -17.41 -14.06 72.31
CA ARG A 69 -16.64 -14.96 73.21
C ARG A 69 -15.64 -14.20 74.09
N VAL A 70 -15.04 -13.14 73.56
CA VAL A 70 -13.99 -12.37 74.25
C VAL A 70 -14.55 -11.03 74.69
N GLN A 71 -14.50 -10.74 75.98
CA GLN A 71 -14.93 -9.47 76.53
C GLN A 71 -13.77 -8.46 76.54
N PHE A 72 -13.95 -7.36 75.81
CA PHE A 72 -13.08 -6.19 75.91
C PHE A 72 -13.40 -5.38 77.15
N ILE A 73 -12.40 -5.18 78.00
CA ILE A 73 -12.57 -4.40 79.22
C ILE A 73 -12.56 -2.90 78.88
N TYR A 74 -13.66 -2.19 79.18
CA TYR A 74 -13.85 -0.75 78.96
C TYR A 74 -13.77 -0.28 77.49
N LEU A 75 -14.23 -1.09 76.52
CA LEU A 75 -14.24 -0.74 75.09
C LEU A 75 -14.87 0.64 74.79
N TYR A 76 -15.99 0.97 75.43
CA TYR A 76 -16.73 2.21 75.19
C TYR A 76 -16.04 3.48 75.71
N ASN A 77 -15.05 3.33 76.60
CA ASN A 77 -14.30 4.44 77.18
C ASN A 77 -12.91 4.63 76.54
N LEU A 78 -12.62 3.86 75.49
CA LEU A 78 -11.35 3.94 74.77
C LEU A 78 -11.41 5.03 73.71
N THR A 79 -10.64 6.09 73.92
CA THR A 79 -10.49 7.22 72.99
C THR A 79 -9.31 7.01 72.06
N CYS A 80 -9.46 7.42 70.80
CA CYS A 80 -8.38 7.36 69.82
C CYS A 80 -7.47 8.60 69.92
N PRO A 81 -6.14 8.44 69.78
CA PRO A 81 -5.20 9.58 69.81
C PRO A 81 -5.25 10.42 68.54
N ASP A 82 -5.53 9.81 67.38
CA ASP A 82 -5.43 10.45 66.06
C ASP A 82 -6.63 11.36 65.74
N VAL A 83 -7.79 11.05 66.31
CA VAL A 83 -9.05 11.74 66.02
C VAL A 83 -9.66 12.23 67.34
N LYS A 84 -9.69 13.56 67.50
CA LYS A 84 -10.18 14.21 68.72
C LYS A 84 -11.67 13.93 68.92
N GLY A 85 -12.02 13.36 70.07
CA GLY A 85 -13.42 13.14 70.46
C GLY A 85 -14.09 11.89 69.88
N SER A 86 -13.35 11.04 69.14
CA SER A 86 -13.86 9.75 68.67
C SER A 86 -13.43 8.61 69.59
N ASN A 87 -14.37 7.71 69.86
CA ASN A 87 -14.12 6.45 70.56
C ASN A 87 -13.82 5.34 69.56
N PHE A 88 -13.00 4.37 69.96
CA PHE A 88 -12.59 3.26 69.11
C PHE A 88 -13.77 2.47 68.51
N TYR A 89 -14.85 2.28 69.28
CA TYR A 89 -16.05 1.55 68.83
C TYR A 89 -16.88 2.27 67.76
N ASN A 90 -16.78 3.60 67.65
CA ASN A 90 -17.64 4.47 66.82
C ASN A 90 -16.89 5.11 65.65
N PHE A 91 -15.75 4.56 65.26
CA PHE A 91 -15.01 5.02 64.09
C PHE A 91 -15.67 4.52 62.79
N ASP A 92 -15.79 5.41 61.80
CA ASP A 92 -16.42 5.12 60.50
C ASP A 92 -15.47 4.37 59.57
N THR A 93 -15.78 3.11 59.29
CA THR A 93 -14.99 2.23 58.42
C THR A 93 -15.33 2.41 56.93
N HIS A 94 -16.37 3.16 56.57
CA HIS A 94 -16.72 3.41 55.17
C HIS A 94 -15.66 4.25 54.45
N VAL A 95 -14.89 5.03 55.21
CA VAL A 95 -13.73 5.81 54.71
C VAL A 95 -12.60 4.89 54.22
N CYS A 96 -12.55 3.64 54.67
CA CYS A 96 -11.49 2.69 54.35
C CYS A 96 -11.69 1.94 53.03
N SER A 97 -12.75 2.25 52.27
CA SER A 97 -12.99 1.62 50.98
C SER A 97 -12.42 2.45 49.82
N ASP A 98 -11.65 1.80 48.96
CA ASP A 98 -10.91 2.43 47.85
C ASP A 98 -11.78 2.91 46.67
N PHE A 99 -13.09 3.08 46.87
CA PHE A 99 -14.02 3.51 45.82
C PHE A 99 -13.56 4.79 45.11
N GLY A 100 -12.92 5.72 45.83
CA GLY A 100 -12.36 6.93 45.25
C GLY A 100 -11.35 6.66 44.13
N VAL A 101 -10.44 5.70 44.32
CA VAL A 101 -9.39 5.37 43.34
C VAL A 101 -10.01 4.86 42.04
N TYR A 102 -11.05 4.03 42.13
CA TYR A 102 -11.76 3.50 40.96
C TYR A 102 -12.51 4.60 40.19
N TRP A 103 -13.16 5.54 40.90
CA TRP A 103 -13.83 6.68 40.26
C TRP A 103 -12.85 7.62 39.57
N PHE A 104 -11.68 7.87 40.18
CA PHE A 104 -10.62 8.66 39.54
C PHE A 104 -10.04 7.96 38.31
N ALA A 105 -9.77 6.65 38.39
CA ALA A 105 -9.27 5.89 37.24
C ALA A 105 -10.28 5.87 36.07
N SER A 106 -11.57 5.68 36.37
CA SER A 106 -12.64 5.66 35.37
C SER A 106 -12.78 7.00 34.65
N THR A 107 -12.84 8.11 35.41
CA THR A 107 -12.95 9.46 34.83
C THR A 107 -11.74 9.84 33.99
N TYR A 108 -10.54 9.42 34.40
CA TYR A 108 -9.31 9.59 33.61
C TYR A 108 -9.37 8.87 32.26
N ILE A 109 -9.83 7.61 32.23
CA ILE A 109 -9.95 6.85 30.98
C ILE A 109 -10.97 7.49 30.04
N VAL A 110 -12.13 7.90 30.57
CA VAL A 110 -13.19 8.52 29.78
C VAL A 110 -12.72 9.85 29.17
N THR A 111 -12.06 10.69 29.95
CA THR A 111 -11.53 11.99 29.46
C THR A 111 -10.44 11.80 28.39
N LEU A 112 -9.58 10.82 28.54
CA LEU A 112 -8.56 10.47 27.54
C LEU A 112 -9.20 10.00 26.23
N LEU A 113 -10.21 9.15 26.27
CA LEU A 113 -10.89 8.66 25.07
C LEU A 113 -11.63 9.78 24.33
N VAL A 114 -12.36 10.64 25.06
CA VAL A 114 -13.10 11.76 24.49
C VAL A 114 -12.18 12.79 23.82
N THR A 115 -10.94 12.93 24.28
CA THR A 115 -9.97 13.88 23.71
C THR A 115 -9.12 13.28 22.60
N LEU A 116 -8.65 12.04 22.74
CA LEU A 116 -7.76 11.41 21.74
C LEU A 116 -8.49 10.97 20.47
N LEU A 117 -9.70 10.41 20.58
CA LEU A 117 -10.42 9.87 19.42
C LEU A 117 -10.75 10.95 18.36
N PRO A 118 -11.25 12.15 18.72
CA PRO A 118 -11.49 13.21 17.74
C PRO A 118 -10.20 13.75 17.13
N LEU A 119 -9.12 13.88 17.91
CA LEU A 119 -7.83 14.35 17.40
C LEU A 119 -7.23 13.38 16.38
N LEU A 120 -7.27 12.08 16.70
CA LEU A 120 -6.87 11.02 15.76
C LEU A 120 -7.77 11.04 14.53
N TYR A 121 -9.09 11.14 14.69
CA TYR A 121 -10.03 11.21 13.57
C TYR A 121 -9.72 12.39 12.65
N ILE A 122 -9.56 13.60 13.17
CA ILE A 122 -9.27 14.79 12.36
C ILE A 122 -7.94 14.62 11.62
N LYS A 123 -6.87 14.21 12.32
CA LYS A 123 -5.55 14.03 11.69
C LYS A 123 -5.54 12.94 10.63
N LEU A 124 -6.16 11.79 10.91
CA LEU A 124 -6.27 10.66 9.98
C LEU A 124 -7.18 11.02 8.80
N TYR A 125 -8.31 11.69 9.03
CA TYR A 125 -9.25 12.11 7.98
C TYR A 125 -8.55 12.93 6.91
N TRP A 126 -7.78 13.94 7.28
CA TRP A 126 -7.03 14.73 6.32
C TRP A 126 -5.98 13.89 5.59
N LYS A 127 -5.22 13.03 6.30
CA LYS A 127 -4.24 12.14 5.66
C LYS A 127 -4.87 11.19 4.64
N PHE A 128 -6.01 10.58 4.97
CA PHE A 128 -6.76 9.71 4.05
C PHE A 128 -7.35 10.49 2.89
N LYS A 129 -7.94 11.67 3.14
CA LYS A 129 -8.53 12.50 2.08
C LYS A 129 -7.46 12.99 1.10
N TYR A 130 -6.34 13.53 1.59
CA TYR A 130 -5.22 13.93 0.74
C TYR A 130 -4.59 12.73 0.03
N GLY A 131 -4.40 11.60 0.73
CA GLY A 131 -3.92 10.36 0.12
C GLY A 131 -4.83 9.87 -1.00
N TYR A 132 -6.14 9.91 -0.81
CA TYR A 132 -7.14 9.57 -1.83
C TYR A 132 -7.06 10.52 -3.03
N TYR A 133 -7.02 11.84 -2.82
CA TYR A 133 -6.92 12.79 -3.94
C TYR A 133 -5.58 12.68 -4.69
N VAL A 134 -4.46 12.47 -3.99
CA VAL A 134 -3.15 12.22 -4.64
C VAL A 134 -3.16 10.91 -5.40
N PHE A 135 -3.74 9.85 -4.82
CA PHE A 135 -3.90 8.55 -5.48
C PHE A 135 -4.79 8.66 -6.72
N CYS A 136 -5.92 9.34 -6.63
CA CYS A 136 -6.80 9.62 -7.77
C CYS A 136 -6.15 10.53 -8.81
N SER A 137 -5.33 11.50 -8.40
CA SER A 137 -4.56 12.35 -9.34
C SER A 137 -3.48 11.55 -10.06
N TRP A 138 -2.76 10.68 -9.34
CA TRP A 138 -1.75 9.79 -9.92
C TRP A 138 -2.37 8.78 -10.90
N PHE A 139 -3.50 8.17 -10.52
CA PHE A 139 -4.28 7.32 -11.43
C PHE A 139 -4.86 8.13 -12.60
N GLY A 140 -5.39 9.32 -12.35
CA GLY A 140 -5.94 10.20 -13.38
C GLY A 140 -4.90 10.64 -14.39
N GLU A 141 -3.67 10.91 -13.96
CA GLU A 141 -2.55 11.30 -14.81
C GLU A 141 -1.99 10.12 -15.62
N GLN A 142 -2.03 8.90 -15.06
CA GLN A 142 -1.74 7.68 -15.80
C GLN A 142 -2.79 7.46 -16.91
N TRP A 143 -4.08 7.67 -16.62
CA TRP A 143 -5.17 7.50 -17.57
C TRP A 143 -5.26 8.65 -18.59
N ARG A 144 -4.88 9.88 -18.21
CA ARG A 144 -4.80 11.03 -19.12
C ARG A 144 -3.67 10.89 -20.12
N ARG A 145 -2.49 10.39 -19.69
CA ARG A 145 -1.37 10.08 -20.60
C ARG A 145 -1.74 9.02 -21.64
N LEU A 146 -2.42 7.95 -21.22
CA LEU A 146 -2.96 6.94 -22.13
C LEU A 146 -3.97 7.51 -23.14
N ARG A 147 -4.74 8.53 -22.76
CA ARG A 147 -5.77 9.16 -23.60
C ARG A 147 -5.21 10.23 -24.55
N GLU A 148 -4.22 11.03 -24.15
CA GLU A 148 -3.51 11.99 -25.01
C GLU A 148 -2.63 11.28 -26.07
N GLU A 149 -2.11 10.09 -25.78
CA GLU A 149 -1.37 9.26 -26.75
C GLU A 149 -2.28 8.58 -27.80
N GLU A 150 -3.54 8.28 -27.46
CA GLU A 150 -4.53 7.78 -28.42
C GLU A 150 -4.98 8.83 -29.45
N GLU A 151 -4.80 10.12 -29.15
CA GLU A 151 -5.14 11.24 -30.05
C GLU A 151 -4.09 11.48 -31.15
N LYS A 152 -2.86 10.95 -31.02
CA LYS A 152 -1.80 11.11 -32.04
C LYS A 152 -1.87 10.11 -33.19
N CYS A 153 -2.36 8.89 -32.95
CA CYS A 153 -2.42 7.89 -34.01
C CYS A 153 -3.63 8.15 -34.94
N THR A 154 -3.38 8.45 -36.22
CA THR A 154 -4.43 8.72 -37.22
C THR A 154 -5.22 7.46 -37.59
N TYR A 155 -4.60 6.29 -37.51
CA TYR A 155 -5.20 5.00 -37.86
C TYR A 155 -5.25 4.02 -36.68
N ASP A 156 -6.26 3.16 -36.67
CA ASP A 156 -6.39 2.05 -35.73
C ASP A 156 -5.44 0.90 -36.07
N ALA A 157 -5.24 0.62 -37.36
CA ALA A 157 -4.29 -0.38 -37.79
C ALA A 157 -3.74 -0.14 -39.19
N PHE A 158 -2.45 -0.47 -39.36
CA PHE A 158 -1.81 -0.61 -40.66
C PHE A 158 -1.93 -2.06 -41.14
N ILE A 159 -2.37 -2.26 -42.39
CA ILE A 159 -2.54 -3.59 -42.99
C ILE A 159 -1.37 -3.84 -43.98
N SER A 160 -0.55 -4.83 -43.65
CA SER A 160 0.54 -5.31 -44.49
C SER A 160 0.12 -6.62 -45.16
N TYR A 161 0.06 -6.63 -46.49
CA TYR A 161 -0.39 -7.77 -47.30
C TYR A 161 0.40 -7.83 -48.61
N ASN A 162 0.29 -8.93 -49.34
CA ASN A 162 0.84 -9.09 -50.69
C ASN A 162 -0.22 -8.73 -51.74
N SER A 163 0.16 -8.12 -52.86
CA SER A 163 -0.73 -7.87 -54.00
C SER A 163 -1.51 -9.10 -54.48
N ALA A 164 -0.97 -10.32 -54.32
CA ALA A 164 -1.69 -11.55 -54.65
C ALA A 164 -2.90 -11.83 -53.73
N ASP A 165 -2.88 -11.29 -52.50
CA ASP A 165 -3.93 -11.45 -51.49
C ASP A 165 -4.84 -10.21 -51.40
N GLU A 166 -4.68 -9.26 -52.32
CA GLU A 166 -5.39 -7.98 -52.33
C GLU A 166 -6.91 -8.15 -52.43
N GLU A 167 -7.37 -9.07 -53.25
CA GLU A 167 -8.78 -9.39 -53.44
C GLU A 167 -9.45 -9.73 -52.10
N TRP A 168 -8.85 -10.62 -51.31
CA TRP A 168 -9.37 -10.98 -49.99
C TRP A 168 -9.35 -9.80 -49.01
N VAL A 169 -8.30 -8.97 -49.04
CA VAL A 169 -8.21 -7.79 -48.16
C VAL A 169 -9.31 -6.78 -48.48
N MET A 170 -9.55 -6.52 -49.77
CA MET A 170 -10.55 -5.55 -50.24
C MET A 170 -11.99 -6.05 -50.06
N GLU A 171 -12.25 -7.32 -50.31
CA GLU A 171 -13.61 -7.87 -50.28
C GLU A 171 -14.04 -8.41 -48.91
N GLN A 172 -13.10 -8.94 -48.12
CA GLN A 172 -13.41 -9.56 -46.84
C GLN A 172 -12.96 -8.71 -45.66
N LEU A 173 -11.68 -8.35 -45.58
CA LEU A 173 -11.13 -7.70 -44.38
C LEU A 173 -11.63 -6.27 -44.22
N LEU A 174 -11.57 -5.47 -45.27
CA LEU A 174 -11.93 -4.06 -45.23
C LEU A 174 -13.40 -3.83 -44.85
N PRO A 175 -14.40 -4.45 -45.51
CA PRO A 175 -15.80 -4.24 -45.16
C PRO A 175 -16.14 -4.66 -43.73
N ASN A 176 -15.51 -5.72 -43.23
CA ASN A 176 -15.75 -6.23 -41.88
C ASN A 176 -15.16 -5.34 -40.77
N LEU A 177 -14.05 -4.67 -41.05
CA LEU A 177 -13.36 -3.80 -40.09
C LEU A 177 -13.80 -2.34 -40.21
N GLU A 178 -13.76 -1.73 -41.39
CA GLU A 178 -14.22 -0.35 -41.59
C GLU A 178 -15.73 -0.22 -41.34
N GLY A 179 -16.53 -1.23 -41.71
CA GLY A 179 -17.95 -1.29 -41.35
C GLY A 179 -18.23 -1.37 -39.85
N SER A 180 -17.22 -1.68 -39.03
CA SER A 180 -17.29 -1.65 -37.56
C SER A 180 -16.68 -0.39 -36.93
N GLY A 181 -16.29 0.59 -37.75
CA GLY A 181 -15.77 1.88 -37.32
C GLY A 181 -14.26 1.95 -37.10
N PHE A 182 -13.47 0.98 -37.58
CA PHE A 182 -12.00 1.06 -37.52
C PHE A 182 -11.45 1.86 -38.70
N ARG A 183 -10.45 2.72 -38.46
CA ARG A 183 -9.70 3.45 -39.49
C ARG A 183 -8.45 2.66 -39.87
N LEU A 184 -8.36 2.21 -41.11
CA LEU A 184 -7.24 1.38 -41.58
C LEU A 184 -6.31 2.16 -42.51
N CYS A 185 -5.01 1.90 -42.43
CA CYS A 185 -4.01 2.38 -43.37
C CYS A 185 -3.60 1.24 -44.31
N LEU A 186 -3.71 1.47 -45.63
CA LEU A 186 -3.31 0.52 -46.67
C LEU A 186 -2.29 1.13 -47.61
N HIS A 187 -1.34 0.32 -48.05
CA HIS A 187 -0.24 0.78 -48.90
C HIS A 187 -0.67 1.23 -50.32
N HIS A 188 -1.74 0.68 -50.89
CA HIS A 188 -2.25 1.11 -52.20
C HIS A 188 -3.14 2.36 -52.15
N ARG A 189 -3.66 2.73 -50.96
CA ARG A 189 -4.63 3.83 -50.79
C ARG A 189 -4.03 5.06 -50.14
N ASP A 190 -3.29 4.85 -49.05
CA ASP A 190 -2.93 5.90 -48.09
C ASP A 190 -1.46 6.32 -48.16
N PHE A 191 -0.65 5.70 -49.02
CA PHE A 191 0.76 6.06 -49.18
C PHE A 191 0.95 7.32 -50.00
N GLU A 192 1.86 8.18 -49.55
CA GLU A 192 2.19 9.42 -50.22
C GLU A 192 3.00 9.14 -51.50
N PRO A 193 2.51 9.56 -52.68
CA PRO A 193 3.24 9.39 -53.93
C PRO A 193 4.52 10.25 -53.92
N GLY A 194 5.63 9.66 -54.35
CA GLY A 194 6.94 10.35 -54.42
C GLY A 194 7.83 10.18 -53.19
N ARG A 195 7.34 9.59 -52.10
CA ARG A 195 8.14 9.21 -50.93
C ARG A 195 8.70 7.79 -51.07
N ASN A 196 9.85 7.51 -50.44
CA ASN A 196 10.42 6.16 -50.42
C ASN A 196 9.42 5.20 -49.78
N ILE A 197 9.29 4.01 -50.36
CA ILE A 197 8.32 3.01 -49.93
C ILE A 197 8.60 2.49 -48.52
N VAL A 198 9.87 2.44 -48.12
CA VAL A 198 10.28 2.09 -46.75
C VAL A 198 9.83 3.17 -45.77
N ASP A 199 10.05 4.44 -46.09
CA ASP A 199 9.64 5.55 -45.23
C ASP A 199 8.11 5.63 -45.10
N ASN A 200 7.38 5.32 -46.18
CA ASN A 200 5.92 5.20 -46.15
C ASN A 200 5.46 4.06 -45.24
N ILE A 201 6.11 2.90 -45.28
CA ILE A 201 5.80 1.79 -44.37
C ILE A 201 6.09 2.19 -42.92
N VAL A 202 7.25 2.77 -42.67
CA VAL A 202 7.66 3.22 -41.33
C VAL A 202 6.64 4.23 -40.79
N ALA A 203 6.31 5.27 -41.55
CA ALA A 203 5.31 6.25 -41.18
C ALA A 203 3.92 5.63 -40.97
N ALA A 204 3.49 4.68 -41.81
CA ALA A 204 2.21 4.01 -41.65
C ALA A 204 2.15 3.14 -40.38
N VAL A 205 3.26 2.50 -40.02
CA VAL A 205 3.36 1.73 -38.77
C VAL A 205 3.31 2.67 -37.55
N TYR A 206 4.01 3.81 -37.57
CA TYR A 206 4.01 4.75 -36.44
C TYR A 206 2.67 5.48 -36.28
N ASN A 207 2.02 5.84 -37.38
CA ASN A 207 0.71 6.48 -37.37
C ASN A 207 -0.45 5.53 -37.06
N SER A 208 -0.17 4.24 -36.83
CA SER A 208 -1.18 3.21 -36.56
C SER A 208 -1.02 2.61 -35.16
N ARG A 209 -2.14 2.41 -34.43
CA ARG A 209 -2.11 1.77 -33.10
C ARG A 209 -1.66 0.32 -33.13
N LYS A 210 -1.98 -0.41 -34.20
CA LYS A 210 -1.64 -1.83 -34.41
C LYS A 210 -1.11 -2.05 -35.81
N THR A 211 -0.35 -3.13 -36.01
CA THR A 211 0.03 -3.57 -37.35
C THR A 211 -0.49 -4.98 -37.57
N VAL A 212 -1.29 -5.17 -38.61
CA VAL A 212 -1.84 -6.47 -39.01
C VAL A 212 -1.07 -6.95 -40.22
N CYS A 213 -0.42 -8.11 -40.12
CA CYS A 213 0.25 -8.75 -41.24
C CYS A 213 -0.60 -9.93 -41.72
N VAL A 214 -1.02 -9.88 -42.98
CA VAL A 214 -1.74 -10.94 -43.67
C VAL A 214 -0.72 -11.86 -44.31
N VAL A 215 -0.54 -13.04 -43.72
CA VAL A 215 0.50 -14.00 -44.06
C VAL A 215 -0.08 -15.13 -44.91
N SER A 216 0.48 -15.28 -46.11
CA SER A 216 0.26 -16.35 -47.08
C SER A 216 1.61 -16.89 -47.60
N HIS A 217 1.62 -18.00 -48.33
CA HIS A 217 2.76 -18.50 -49.09
C HIS A 217 3.26 -17.45 -50.09
N ASN A 218 2.35 -16.67 -50.70
CA ASN A 218 2.72 -15.57 -51.58
C ASN A 218 3.42 -14.46 -50.79
N PHE A 219 2.92 -14.09 -49.62
CA PHE A 219 3.56 -13.12 -48.72
C PHE A 219 4.97 -13.56 -48.31
N LEU A 220 5.20 -14.86 -48.11
CA LEU A 220 6.53 -15.38 -47.81
C LEU A 220 7.47 -15.40 -49.03
N ARG A 221 6.91 -15.48 -50.25
CA ARG A 221 7.66 -15.65 -51.51
C ARG A 221 7.91 -14.36 -52.27
N SER A 222 7.06 -13.34 -52.12
CA SER A 222 7.12 -12.15 -52.97
C SER A 222 8.33 -11.28 -52.68
N GLU A 223 8.84 -10.68 -53.76
CA GLU A 223 9.82 -9.59 -53.73
C GLU A 223 9.18 -8.26 -53.34
N TRP A 224 8.55 -8.23 -52.15
CA TRP A 224 8.70 -7.10 -51.22
C TRP A 224 9.88 -7.33 -50.25
N CYS A 225 10.77 -8.23 -50.69
CA CYS A 225 11.91 -8.84 -50.05
C CYS A 225 13.22 -8.27 -50.62
N SER A 226 13.41 -6.95 -50.58
CA SER A 226 14.77 -6.53 -50.26
C SER A 226 15.02 -7.06 -48.86
N LEU A 227 16.08 -7.85 -48.69
CA LEU A 227 16.50 -8.33 -47.36
C LEU A 227 16.58 -7.16 -46.37
N GLU A 228 16.92 -5.96 -46.84
CA GLU A 228 17.00 -4.75 -46.03
C GLU A 228 15.62 -4.20 -45.63
N ILE A 229 14.63 -4.20 -46.54
CA ILE A 229 13.24 -3.80 -46.23
C ILE A 229 12.62 -4.80 -45.25
N GLN A 230 12.85 -6.09 -45.46
CA GLN A 230 12.46 -7.13 -44.53
C GLN A 230 13.17 -6.96 -43.19
N LEU A 231 14.50 -6.77 -43.16
CA LEU A 231 15.25 -6.61 -41.90
C LEU A 231 14.87 -5.33 -41.15
N ALA A 232 14.62 -4.22 -41.84
CA ALA A 232 14.19 -2.96 -41.23
C ALA A 232 12.78 -3.10 -40.65
N SER A 233 11.84 -3.64 -41.44
CA SER A 233 10.48 -3.91 -40.98
C SER A 233 10.48 -4.96 -39.86
N TYR A 234 11.30 -6.01 -39.95
CA TYR A 234 11.42 -7.06 -38.93
C TYR A 234 12.13 -6.60 -37.66
N ARG A 235 13.08 -5.65 -37.71
CA ARG A 235 13.63 -5.02 -36.50
C ARG A 235 12.54 -4.23 -35.80
N LEU A 236 11.79 -3.43 -36.56
CA LEU A 236 10.55 -2.81 -36.08
C LEU A 236 9.64 -3.87 -35.45
N PHE A 237 9.30 -4.96 -36.14
CA PHE A 237 8.38 -5.99 -35.65
C PHE A 237 8.90 -6.82 -34.45
N ASP A 238 10.20 -7.05 -34.33
CA ASP A 238 10.81 -7.77 -33.19
C ASP A 238 10.87 -6.88 -31.94
N GLU A 239 11.02 -5.56 -32.12
CA GLU A 239 10.86 -4.56 -31.04
C GLU A 239 9.38 -4.37 -30.67
N MET A 240 8.46 -4.56 -31.62
CA MET A 240 7.01 -4.28 -31.49
C MET A 240 6.15 -5.54 -31.26
N GLN A 241 6.69 -6.57 -30.59
CA GLN A 241 6.04 -7.88 -30.42
C GLN A 241 4.61 -7.82 -29.85
N ASP A 242 4.28 -6.79 -29.06
CA ASP A 242 2.97 -6.61 -28.41
C ASP A 242 1.93 -5.83 -29.26
N VAL A 243 2.34 -5.34 -30.44
CA VAL A 243 1.52 -4.51 -31.34
C VAL A 243 1.29 -5.16 -32.71
N LEU A 244 2.06 -6.21 -33.02
CA LEU A 244 1.94 -7.01 -34.23
C LEU A 244 0.86 -8.09 -34.11
N LEU A 245 -0.10 -8.09 -35.05
CA LEU A 245 -1.12 -9.12 -35.20
C LEU A 245 -0.87 -9.89 -36.50
N LEU A 246 -0.55 -11.18 -36.37
CA LEU A 246 -0.38 -12.07 -37.52
C LEU A 246 -1.71 -12.73 -37.87
N VAL A 247 -2.15 -12.59 -39.11
CA VAL A 247 -3.33 -13.23 -39.68
C VAL A 247 -2.88 -14.20 -40.78
N PHE A 248 -3.04 -15.50 -40.56
CA PHE A 248 -2.70 -16.51 -41.56
C PHE A 248 -3.91 -16.80 -42.44
N LEU A 249 -3.82 -16.52 -43.74
CA LEU A 249 -4.88 -16.86 -44.71
C LEU A 249 -4.93 -18.35 -45.01
N GLU A 250 -3.80 -19.03 -44.87
CA GLU A 250 -3.64 -20.43 -45.18
C GLU A 250 -2.73 -21.12 -44.18
N TYR A 251 -2.81 -22.44 -44.13
CA TYR A 251 -1.97 -23.23 -43.25
C TYR A 251 -0.56 -23.33 -43.83
N ILE A 252 0.41 -22.74 -43.14
CA ILE A 252 1.83 -22.79 -43.51
C ILE A 252 2.54 -23.76 -42.57
N HIS A 253 3.16 -24.79 -43.14
CA HIS A 253 3.83 -25.82 -42.36
C HIS A 253 5.11 -25.27 -41.71
N GLU A 254 5.33 -25.57 -40.43
CA GLU A 254 6.50 -25.10 -39.66
C GLU A 254 7.87 -25.34 -40.33
N ARG A 255 7.97 -26.36 -41.19
CA ARG A 255 9.19 -26.69 -41.93
C ARG A 255 9.57 -25.61 -42.94
N GLN A 256 8.59 -25.00 -43.62
CA GLN A 256 8.83 -23.92 -44.58
C GLN A 256 9.22 -22.61 -43.89
N LEU A 257 8.79 -22.44 -42.64
CA LEU A 257 9.14 -21.30 -41.79
C LEU A 257 10.52 -21.41 -41.15
N SER A 258 11.20 -22.55 -41.27
CA SER A 258 12.54 -22.74 -40.71
C SER A 258 13.58 -21.81 -41.35
N ALA A 259 13.41 -21.46 -42.63
CA ALA A 259 14.20 -20.44 -43.32
C ALA A 259 14.00 -19.04 -42.73
N TYR A 260 12.89 -18.80 -42.03
CA TYR A 260 12.49 -17.53 -41.44
C TYR A 260 12.52 -17.61 -39.91
N HIS A 261 13.70 -17.85 -39.33
CA HIS A 261 13.91 -18.12 -37.90
C HIS A 261 13.18 -17.17 -36.94
N ARG A 262 13.09 -15.86 -37.26
CA ARG A 262 12.39 -14.86 -36.43
C ARG A 262 10.87 -14.98 -36.51
N MET A 263 10.31 -15.26 -37.69
CA MET A 263 8.87 -15.51 -37.85
C MET A 263 8.46 -16.80 -37.15
N ARG A 264 9.31 -17.84 -37.22
CA ARG A 264 9.13 -19.06 -36.42
C ARG A 264 9.06 -18.76 -34.92
N LYS A 265 9.87 -17.84 -34.38
CA LYS A 265 9.82 -17.43 -32.97
C LYS A 265 8.46 -16.82 -32.58
N VAL A 266 7.87 -15.97 -33.44
CA VAL A 266 6.54 -15.38 -33.22
C VAL A 266 5.45 -16.46 -33.33
N MET A 267 5.54 -17.35 -34.31
CA MET A 267 4.57 -18.46 -34.46
C MET A 267 4.63 -19.47 -33.31
N LEU A 268 5.80 -19.76 -32.77
CA LEU A 268 5.96 -20.65 -31.61
C LEU A 268 5.26 -20.12 -30.36
N LYS A 269 5.05 -18.80 -30.27
CA LYS A 269 4.24 -18.18 -29.20
C LYS A 269 2.72 -18.37 -29.39
N LYS A 270 2.28 -18.86 -30.56
CA LYS A 270 0.86 -19.07 -30.93
C LYS A 270 -0.04 -17.84 -30.80
N THR A 271 0.52 -16.65 -31.00
CA THR A 271 -0.20 -15.37 -30.92
C THR A 271 -0.78 -14.93 -32.26
N TYR A 272 -1.06 -15.86 -33.17
CA TYR A 272 -1.60 -15.59 -34.50
C TYR A 272 -3.08 -15.97 -34.61
N LEU A 273 -3.80 -15.29 -35.51
CA LEU A 273 -5.16 -15.65 -35.90
C LEU A 273 -5.10 -16.38 -37.22
N GLN A 274 -5.80 -17.51 -37.32
CA GLN A 274 -5.87 -18.30 -38.53
C GLN A 274 -7.24 -18.13 -39.17
N TRP A 275 -7.25 -17.83 -40.47
CA TRP A 275 -8.46 -17.82 -41.27
C TRP A 275 -9.02 -19.26 -41.36
N PRO A 276 -10.32 -19.47 -41.11
CA PRO A 276 -10.92 -20.79 -41.18
C PRO A 276 -10.82 -21.35 -42.61
N GLY A 277 -10.21 -22.53 -42.74
CA GLY A 277 -10.07 -23.24 -44.01
C GLY A 277 -11.37 -23.90 -44.47
N PRO A 278 -11.38 -24.46 -45.69
CA PRO A 278 -12.56 -25.15 -46.25
C PRO A 278 -12.93 -26.44 -45.50
N ASP A 279 -12.00 -27.01 -44.72
CA ASP A 279 -12.19 -28.26 -43.98
C ASP A 279 -12.91 -28.08 -42.61
N CYS A 280 -13.46 -26.90 -42.33
CA CYS A 280 -14.17 -26.63 -41.07
C CYS A 280 -15.60 -27.18 -41.07
N THR A 281 -16.00 -27.81 -39.97
CA THR A 281 -17.35 -28.39 -39.78
C THR A 281 -18.46 -27.35 -39.92
N ASP A 282 -18.23 -26.13 -39.44
CA ASP A 282 -19.14 -24.97 -39.54
C ASP A 282 -18.37 -23.72 -40.01
N PRO A 283 -18.36 -23.38 -41.32
CA PRO A 283 -17.56 -22.28 -41.84
C PRO A 283 -18.04 -20.90 -41.36
N VAL A 284 -19.35 -20.68 -41.32
CA VAL A 284 -19.96 -19.38 -40.94
C VAL A 284 -19.63 -19.01 -39.50
N LYS A 285 -19.83 -19.95 -38.57
CA LYS A 285 -19.55 -19.75 -37.15
C LYS A 285 -18.06 -19.50 -36.89
N SER A 286 -17.19 -20.19 -37.63
CA SER A 286 -15.74 -20.05 -37.51
C SER A 286 -15.25 -18.68 -38.00
N GLN A 287 -15.84 -18.17 -39.09
CA GLN A 287 -15.56 -16.82 -39.60
C GLN A 287 -16.01 -15.74 -38.61
N GLU A 288 -17.21 -15.87 -38.01
CA GLU A 288 -17.66 -14.92 -36.98
C GLU A 288 -16.72 -14.89 -35.77
N LEU A 289 -16.23 -16.06 -35.34
CA LEU A 289 -15.28 -16.14 -34.23
C LEU A 289 -13.95 -15.49 -34.59
N PHE A 290 -13.45 -15.71 -35.80
CA PHE A 290 -12.25 -15.04 -36.31
C PHE A 290 -12.40 -13.51 -36.25
N TRP A 291 -13.49 -12.96 -36.78
CA TRP A 291 -13.72 -11.52 -36.78
C TRP A 291 -13.86 -10.95 -35.36
N LYS A 292 -14.56 -11.65 -34.46
CA LYS A 292 -14.65 -11.25 -33.06
C LYS A 292 -13.28 -11.23 -32.38
N GLN A 293 -12.44 -12.22 -32.65
CA GLN A 293 -11.08 -12.29 -32.11
C GLN A 293 -10.19 -11.19 -32.68
N LEU A 294 -10.25 -10.94 -34.00
CA LEU A 294 -9.48 -9.88 -34.66
C LEU A 294 -9.87 -8.49 -34.13
N LYS A 295 -11.17 -8.20 -34.04
CA LYS A 295 -11.67 -6.92 -33.50
C LYS A 295 -11.30 -6.74 -32.02
N ARG A 296 -11.31 -7.82 -31.23
CA ARG A 296 -10.87 -7.79 -29.83
C ARG A 296 -9.36 -7.53 -29.73
N ALA A 297 -8.56 -8.14 -30.58
CA ALA A 297 -7.12 -7.96 -30.61
C ALA A 297 -6.74 -6.52 -31.03
N LEU A 298 -7.44 -5.97 -32.02
CA LEU A 298 -7.29 -4.58 -32.46
C LEU A 298 -7.64 -3.56 -31.36
N ARG A 299 -8.68 -3.84 -30.56
CA ARG A 299 -9.09 -3.00 -29.43
C ARG A 299 -8.23 -3.18 -28.17
N SER A 300 -7.37 -4.19 -28.12
CA SER A 300 -6.52 -4.43 -26.95
C SER A 300 -5.44 -3.36 -26.87
N SER A 301 -5.46 -2.55 -25.80
CA SER A 301 -4.57 -1.41 -25.61
C SER A 301 -3.13 -1.88 -25.39
N ASN A 302 -2.25 -1.66 -26.38
CA ASN A 302 -0.81 -1.48 -26.14
C ASN A 302 -0.44 -0.22 -26.94
N SER A 303 -0.36 0.93 -26.26
CA SER A 303 -0.13 2.23 -26.90
C SER A 303 1.35 2.38 -27.29
N ARG A 304 1.59 2.79 -28.54
CA ARG A 304 2.93 2.90 -29.16
C ARG A 304 3.26 4.30 -29.69
N CYS A 305 2.33 5.25 -29.69
CA CYS A 305 2.57 6.63 -30.14
C CYS A 305 3.44 7.44 -29.14
N GLN A 306 4.35 6.77 -28.43
CA GLN A 306 5.25 7.29 -27.38
C GLN A 306 6.67 7.61 -27.90
N ASP A 307 7.12 7.01 -29.00
CA ASP A 307 8.57 6.92 -29.27
C ASP A 307 9.14 7.99 -30.24
N GLU A 308 8.32 8.66 -31.05
CA GLU A 308 8.84 9.63 -32.05
C GLU A 308 9.13 11.03 -31.49
N GLU A 309 8.37 11.51 -30.49
CA GLU A 309 8.68 12.79 -29.82
C GLU A 309 9.97 12.71 -28.99
N GLN A 310 10.30 11.54 -28.42
CA GLN A 310 11.58 11.36 -27.75
C GLN A 310 12.75 11.35 -28.74
N MET A 311 12.56 10.92 -29.99
CA MET A 311 13.63 10.94 -30.98
C MET A 311 13.84 12.36 -31.55
N GLU A 312 12.78 13.13 -31.79
CA GLU A 312 12.90 14.54 -32.20
C GLU A 312 13.40 15.45 -31.06
N GLU A 313 12.96 15.25 -29.81
CA GLU A 313 13.51 15.96 -28.65
C GLU A 313 14.96 15.57 -28.37
N ASN A 314 15.37 14.32 -28.57
CA ASN A 314 16.76 13.91 -28.35
C ASN A 314 17.71 14.44 -29.44
N VAL A 315 17.24 14.61 -30.68
CA VAL A 315 18.01 15.27 -31.75
C VAL A 315 18.13 16.77 -31.48
N GLN A 316 17.05 17.45 -31.05
CA GLN A 316 17.09 18.86 -30.68
C GLN A 316 17.87 19.14 -29.38
N ASN A 317 17.79 18.27 -28.37
CA ASN A 317 18.62 18.35 -27.16
C ASN A 317 20.09 18.00 -27.45
N GLY A 318 20.34 17.13 -28.42
CA GLY A 318 21.70 16.83 -28.91
C GLY A 318 22.35 18.06 -29.56
N GLN A 319 21.60 18.80 -30.39
CA GLN A 319 22.07 20.05 -31.01
C GLN A 319 22.23 21.18 -29.98
N ARG A 320 21.27 21.38 -29.05
CA ARG A 320 21.38 22.38 -27.97
C ARG A 320 22.52 22.11 -26.99
N LYS A 321 22.79 20.84 -26.66
CA LYS A 321 23.96 20.47 -25.82
C LYS A 321 25.29 20.63 -26.56
N GLY A 322 25.29 20.50 -27.89
CA GLY A 322 26.45 20.80 -28.73
C GLY A 322 26.77 22.30 -28.75
N GLU A 323 25.74 23.14 -28.92
CA GLU A 323 25.87 24.60 -28.95
C GLU A 323 26.25 25.18 -27.57
N ALA A 324 25.62 24.74 -26.48
CA ALA A 324 25.97 25.19 -25.13
C ALA A 324 27.41 24.83 -24.73
N ARG A 325 27.93 23.68 -25.19
CA ARG A 325 29.32 23.26 -24.92
C ARG A 325 30.35 24.02 -25.76
N ALA A 326 29.93 24.59 -26.90
CA ALA A 326 30.76 25.47 -27.70
C ALA A 326 30.83 26.88 -27.08
N GLU A 327 29.70 27.41 -26.61
CA GLU A 327 29.62 28.70 -25.91
C GLU A 327 30.39 28.69 -24.58
N GLU A 328 30.34 27.60 -23.82
CA GLU A 328 31.10 27.46 -22.56
C GLU A 328 32.61 27.45 -22.83
N ARG A 329 33.07 26.81 -23.93
CA ARG A 329 34.48 26.84 -24.34
C ARG A 329 34.93 28.24 -24.78
N GLU A 330 34.09 29.00 -25.49
CA GLU A 330 34.40 30.39 -25.85
C GLU A 330 34.46 31.29 -24.62
N TYR A 331 33.57 31.11 -23.64
CA TYR A 331 33.58 31.85 -22.39
C TYR A 331 34.87 31.60 -21.59
N PHE A 332 35.27 30.34 -21.41
CA PHE A 332 36.52 30.01 -20.72
C PHE A 332 37.78 30.49 -21.46
N MET A 333 37.79 30.50 -22.79
CA MET A 333 38.91 31.05 -23.57
C MET A 333 39.00 32.57 -23.46
N ASN A 334 37.86 33.27 -23.46
CA ASN A 334 37.82 34.73 -23.30
C ASN A 334 38.18 35.17 -21.87
N GLN A 335 37.84 34.37 -20.86
CA GLN A 335 38.16 34.66 -19.47
C GLN A 335 39.65 34.46 -19.16
N ALA A 336 40.27 33.44 -19.77
CA ALA A 336 41.72 33.24 -19.71
C ALA A 336 42.54 34.36 -20.37
N GLN A 337 41.91 35.18 -21.24
CA GLN A 337 42.54 36.31 -21.91
C GLN A 337 42.42 37.64 -21.15
N MET A 338 41.60 37.71 -20.09
CA MET A 338 41.42 38.94 -19.28
C MET A 338 42.30 39.00 -18.03
N ASP A 339 42.93 37.90 -17.62
CA ASP A 339 43.76 37.84 -16.41
C ASP A 339 45.23 38.28 -16.63
N ASP A 340 45.60 38.68 -17.86
CA ASP A 340 46.93 39.20 -18.20
C ASP A 340 46.93 40.75 -18.30
N GLU A 341 46.53 41.47 -17.24
CA GLU A 341 46.91 42.89 -17.08
C GLU A 341 48.01 43.05 -16.01
N PRO A 342 49.23 43.48 -16.38
CA PRO A 342 50.32 43.63 -15.43
C PRO A 342 50.21 44.94 -14.65
N TYR A 343 50.06 44.83 -13.33
CA TYR A 343 50.21 45.95 -12.40
C TYR A 343 51.66 46.48 -12.43
N TYR A 344 51.84 47.65 -13.04
CA TYR A 344 53.07 48.45 -12.90
C TYR A 344 53.11 49.11 -11.51
N LEU A 345 54.11 48.71 -10.71
CA LEU A 345 54.57 49.45 -9.54
C LEU A 345 55.32 50.72 -10.01
N MET A 346 55.01 51.86 -9.41
CA MET A 346 55.86 53.06 -9.46
C MET A 346 56.26 53.49 -8.04
N PRO A 347 57.44 54.13 -7.90
CA PRO A 347 58.33 54.04 -6.75
C PRO A 347 57.96 54.91 -5.52
#